data_AF-A0A3R7JFS6-F1
#
_entry.id   AF-A0A3R7JFS6-F1
#
_cell.length_a   1.000
_cell.length_b   1.000
_cell.length_c   1.000
_cell.angle_alpha   90.00
_cell.angle_beta   90.00
_cell.angle_gamma   90.00
#
_symmetry.space_group_name_H-M   'P 1'
#
loop_
_entity.id
_entity.type
_entity.pdbx_description
1 polymer ?
#
loop_
_entity_poly.entity_id
_entity_poly.type
_entity_poly.pdbx_seq_one_letter_code
_entity_poly.pdbx_strand_id
1 'polypeptide(L)'
;MPLLDEWHPVGEEDKAIKDAFGKVLIEGPNSFVKGEPESPTFILKTKGYYDLQLYVLGGIRFPDSTAKFEGFYPKKGVQVLEDIDPGIHDFTRDTVVSIAQHCKDFVEKGLGRLTTLASGTITYAEEAMGLLKLEGETSFRDQIPILLDPKYKTQPKDDEFKEALEGATMVLNRLREIAKEKQEDTLGVVDLLTAFVVKTTENKREAELLQQQFRDGPVIDRITKDKRIDKNGNPIKPFTELLDAEINRLQNEIEEEIKRAAYERDVMAKHDGNVFAGADGDIIGAIMDAYTYHLAQKKYNEMIELEKTHTKEQTDVRRYITMVRALLLHMETLVPQMGKALKAAEELHDLFKSQAQNFDTLSMKLGGIQTGVDAEALKYRKAWITTNIDKSVQKLEEIKQAALEFDKTAKITVVDG
;
A
#
# COMPACT_ATOMS: atom_id res chain seq x y z
N MET A 1 -8.05 -39.96 18.82
CA MET A 1 -8.84 -39.52 19.99
C MET A 1 -9.47 -38.20 19.61
N PRO A 2 -10.80 -38.04 19.67
CA PRO A 2 -11.41 -36.72 19.46
C PRO A 2 -10.89 -35.79 20.55
N LEU A 3 -10.56 -34.55 20.20
CA LEU A 3 -10.14 -33.53 21.17
C LEU A 3 -11.28 -33.33 22.18
N LEU A 4 -11.00 -33.54 23.47
CA LEU A 4 -11.96 -33.48 24.57
C LEU A 4 -12.59 -32.08 24.80
N ASP A 5 -12.29 -31.10 23.96
CA ASP A 5 -12.67 -29.68 24.13
C ASP A 5 -13.50 -29.14 22.94
N GLU A 6 -14.03 -30.02 22.09
CA GLU A 6 -14.78 -29.61 20.90
C GLU A 6 -16.29 -29.49 21.17
N TRP A 7 -16.84 -28.29 20.95
CA TRP A 7 -18.28 -28.06 21.00
C TRP A 7 -18.94 -28.63 19.73
N HIS A 8 -19.73 -29.70 19.89
CA HIS A 8 -20.56 -30.26 18.83
C HIS A 8 -21.99 -29.67 18.91
N PRO A 9 -22.37 -28.76 17.99
CA PRO A 9 -23.65 -28.08 18.11
C PRO A 9 -24.84 -29.01 17.82
N VAL A 10 -25.94 -28.80 18.53
CA VAL A 10 -27.19 -29.58 18.37
C VAL A 10 -28.30 -28.70 17.78
N GLY A 11 -28.63 -28.94 16.51
CA GLY A 11 -29.66 -28.17 15.79
C GLY A 11 -29.16 -26.84 15.21
N GLU A 12 -30.04 -26.17 14.45
CA GLU A 12 -29.68 -24.98 13.66
C GLU A 12 -29.37 -23.74 14.51
N GLU A 13 -30.12 -23.51 15.59
CA GLU A 13 -29.86 -22.37 16.48
C GLU A 13 -28.50 -22.49 17.16
N ASP A 14 -28.14 -23.70 17.61
CA ASP A 14 -26.88 -23.94 18.29
C ASP A 14 -25.68 -23.81 17.36
N LYS A 15 -25.84 -24.31 16.13
CA LYS A 15 -24.86 -24.13 15.05
C LYS A 15 -24.66 -22.65 14.74
N ALA A 16 -25.74 -21.88 14.64
CA ALA A 16 -25.66 -20.44 14.37
C ALA A 16 -24.95 -19.66 15.48
N ILE A 17 -25.05 -20.09 16.75
CA ILE A 17 -24.28 -19.48 17.86
C ILE A 17 -22.80 -19.87 17.74
N LYS A 18 -22.49 -21.15 17.50
CA LYS A 18 -21.09 -21.60 17.30
C LYS A 18 -20.43 -20.86 16.15
N ASP A 19 -21.12 -20.71 15.02
CA ASP A 19 -20.64 -19.99 13.85
C ASP A 19 -20.37 -18.51 14.16
N ALA A 20 -21.23 -17.86 14.94
CA ALA A 20 -21.01 -16.47 15.37
C ALA A 20 -19.75 -16.32 16.22
N PHE A 21 -19.51 -17.22 17.18
CA PHE A 21 -18.25 -17.24 17.94
C PHE A 21 -17.06 -17.58 17.06
N GLY A 22 -17.19 -18.53 16.12
CA GLY A 22 -16.12 -18.91 15.19
C GLY A 22 -15.66 -17.74 14.32
N LYS A 23 -16.61 -16.94 13.82
CA LYS A 23 -16.30 -15.73 13.05
C LYS A 23 -15.53 -14.68 13.83
N VAL A 24 -15.93 -14.46 15.10
CA VAL A 24 -15.30 -13.47 15.98
C VAL A 24 -13.94 -13.92 16.50
N LEU A 25 -13.83 -15.17 16.97
CA LEU A 25 -12.65 -15.65 17.72
C LEU A 25 -11.62 -16.37 16.85
N ILE A 26 -11.99 -16.80 15.64
CA ILE A 26 -11.13 -17.63 14.79
C ILE A 26 -10.93 -16.95 13.44
N GLU A 27 -11.99 -16.83 12.62
CA GLU A 27 -11.87 -16.33 11.24
C GLU A 27 -11.38 -14.88 11.21
N GLY A 28 -11.94 -14.04 12.08
CA GLY A 28 -11.61 -12.63 12.19
C GLY A 28 -10.13 -12.35 12.43
N PRO A 29 -9.58 -12.72 13.59
CA PRO A 29 -8.17 -12.53 13.93
C PRO A 29 -7.23 -13.17 12.90
N ASN A 30 -7.56 -14.35 12.37
CA ASN A 30 -6.69 -15.00 11.37
C ASN A 30 -6.61 -14.27 10.03
N SER A 31 -7.49 -13.31 9.77
CA SER A 31 -7.56 -12.63 8.47
C SER A 31 -6.69 -11.37 8.37
N PHE A 32 -6.17 -10.84 9.49
CA PHE A 32 -5.34 -9.62 9.54
C PHE A 32 -3.86 -9.84 9.19
N VAL A 33 -3.40 -11.09 9.26
CA VAL A 33 -2.00 -11.46 9.02
C VAL A 33 -1.92 -12.30 7.76
N LYS A 34 -0.97 -11.99 6.88
CA LYS A 34 -0.70 -12.75 5.65
C LYS A 34 0.72 -13.34 5.71
N GLY A 35 0.94 -14.48 5.06
CA GLY A 35 2.25 -15.14 4.98
C GLY A 35 2.24 -16.56 5.54
N GLU A 36 3.41 -17.22 5.52
CA GLU A 36 3.58 -18.52 6.18
C GLU A 36 3.50 -18.37 7.71
N PRO A 37 3.03 -19.39 8.44
CA PRO A 37 2.93 -19.35 9.91
C PRO A 37 4.24 -18.98 10.62
N GLU A 38 5.39 -19.26 9.98
CA GLU A 38 6.72 -18.99 10.52
C GLU A 38 7.21 -17.55 10.28
N SER A 39 6.55 -16.79 9.39
CA SER A 39 6.87 -15.39 9.09
C SER A 39 5.60 -14.57 8.78
N PRO A 40 4.78 -14.30 9.82
CA PRO A 40 3.59 -13.48 9.68
C PRO A 40 3.95 -12.05 9.27
N THR A 41 3.33 -11.54 8.21
CA THR A 41 3.51 -10.16 7.76
C THR A 41 2.21 -9.38 7.86
N PHE A 42 2.33 -8.11 8.25
CA PHE A 42 1.19 -7.21 8.30
C PHE A 42 0.62 -7.00 6.89
N ILE A 43 -0.70 -6.90 6.77
CA ILE A 43 -1.39 -6.83 5.47
C ILE A 43 -0.92 -5.66 4.58
N LEU A 44 -0.37 -4.58 5.17
CA LEU A 44 0.19 -3.44 4.42
C LEU A 44 1.67 -3.60 4.06
N LYS A 45 2.38 -4.61 4.59
CA LYS A 45 3.75 -4.97 4.19
C LYS A 45 3.75 -5.66 2.83
N THR A 46 3.08 -5.03 1.85
CA THR A 46 3.05 -5.44 0.46
C THR A 46 4.04 -4.62 -0.34
N LYS A 47 4.55 -5.22 -1.41
CA LYS A 47 5.33 -4.52 -2.43
C LYS A 47 4.68 -3.19 -2.86
N GLY A 48 3.36 -3.17 -3.03
CA GLY A 48 2.62 -1.99 -3.47
C GLY A 48 2.83 -0.77 -2.60
N TYR A 49 2.93 -0.95 -1.28
CA TYR A 49 3.11 0.14 -0.34
C TYR A 49 4.47 0.83 -0.50
N TYR A 50 5.56 0.05 -0.58
CA TYR A 50 6.90 0.59 -0.77
C TYR A 50 7.06 1.24 -2.15
N ASP A 51 6.49 0.63 -3.20
CA ASP A 51 6.55 1.20 -4.54
C ASP A 51 5.72 2.49 -4.69
N LEU A 52 4.62 2.63 -3.93
CA LEU A 52 3.90 3.89 -3.82
C LEU A 52 4.77 4.98 -3.18
N GLN A 53 5.44 4.68 -2.06
CA GLN A 53 6.36 5.63 -1.45
C GLN A 53 7.48 6.02 -2.42
N LEU A 54 7.97 5.07 -3.21
CA LEU A 54 8.99 5.36 -4.22
C LEU A 54 8.51 6.29 -5.30
N TYR A 55 7.29 6.05 -5.78
CA TYR A 55 6.72 6.91 -6.80
C TYR A 55 6.63 8.33 -6.29
N VAL A 56 6.12 8.47 -5.08
CA VAL A 56 5.90 9.76 -4.46
C VAL A 56 7.25 10.46 -4.20
N LEU A 57 8.24 9.76 -3.64
CA LEU A 57 9.56 10.33 -3.31
C LEU A 57 10.43 10.62 -4.55
N GLY A 58 10.31 9.82 -5.62
CA GLY A 58 10.99 10.11 -6.89
C GLY A 58 10.29 11.24 -7.65
N GLY A 59 8.95 11.27 -7.64
CA GLY A 59 8.16 12.29 -8.32
C GLY A 59 8.43 13.72 -7.82
N ILE A 60 8.67 13.91 -6.52
CA ILE A 60 8.99 15.23 -5.95
C ILE A 60 10.37 15.78 -6.36
N ARG A 61 11.21 14.96 -7.00
CA ARG A 61 12.52 15.37 -7.53
C ARG A 61 12.42 16.02 -8.90
N PHE A 62 11.27 15.91 -9.56
CA PHE A 62 11.01 16.65 -10.80
C PHE A 62 10.61 18.10 -10.49
N PRO A 63 10.82 19.03 -11.43
CA PRO A 63 10.40 20.42 -11.25
C PRO A 63 8.89 20.55 -10.99
N ASP A 64 8.52 21.07 -9.81
CA ASP A 64 7.12 21.25 -9.35
C ASP A 64 6.48 22.59 -9.78
N SER A 65 7.13 23.34 -10.67
CA SER A 65 6.60 24.59 -11.19
C SER A 65 7.20 24.95 -12.54
N THR A 66 6.46 25.74 -13.33
CA THR A 66 6.93 26.30 -14.60
C THR A 66 8.27 27.00 -14.46
N ALA A 67 8.44 27.84 -13.43
CA ALA A 67 9.68 28.58 -13.22
C ALA A 67 10.89 27.66 -12.95
N LYS A 68 10.74 26.62 -12.11
CA LYS A 68 11.81 25.64 -11.90
C LYS A 68 12.12 24.87 -13.17
N PHE A 69 11.07 24.40 -13.87
CA PHE A 69 11.24 23.64 -15.11
C PHE A 69 12.00 24.44 -16.16
N GLU A 70 11.59 25.69 -16.42
CA GLU A 70 12.24 26.56 -17.40
C GLU A 70 13.64 27.00 -16.99
N GLY A 71 13.92 27.05 -15.68
CA GLY A 71 15.27 27.30 -15.15
C GLY A 71 16.25 26.18 -15.48
N PHE A 72 15.81 24.91 -15.39
CA PHE A 72 16.64 23.74 -15.71
C PHE A 72 16.63 23.41 -17.21
N TYR A 73 15.48 23.60 -17.87
CA TYR A 73 15.20 23.18 -19.23
C TYR A 73 14.61 24.34 -20.03
N PRO A 74 15.41 25.36 -20.37
CA PRO A 74 14.92 26.51 -21.12
C PRO A 74 14.51 26.11 -22.53
N LYS A 75 13.37 26.62 -23.02
CA LYS A 75 12.84 26.32 -24.36
C LYS A 75 13.86 26.51 -25.48
N LYS A 76 14.67 27.56 -25.39
CA LYS A 76 15.76 27.87 -26.34
C LYS A 76 16.81 26.76 -26.43
N GLY A 77 17.07 26.04 -25.34
CA GLY A 77 18.03 24.93 -25.30
C GLY A 77 17.56 23.68 -26.03
N VAL A 78 16.27 23.60 -26.36
CA VAL A 78 15.65 22.45 -27.04
C VAL A 78 14.91 22.87 -28.32
N GLN A 79 15.35 23.95 -28.95
CA GLN A 79 14.69 24.51 -30.15
C GLN A 79 14.57 23.48 -31.29
N VAL A 80 15.55 22.61 -31.45
CA VAL A 80 15.51 21.52 -32.44
C VAL A 80 14.30 20.59 -32.26
N LEU A 81 13.82 20.38 -31.02
CA LEU A 81 12.64 19.57 -30.74
C LEU A 81 11.35 20.35 -31.07
N GLU A 82 11.33 21.64 -30.74
CA GLU A 82 10.21 22.55 -31.08
C GLU A 82 10.02 22.71 -32.59
N ASP A 83 11.11 22.73 -33.35
CA ASP A 83 11.06 22.81 -34.81
C ASP A 83 10.46 21.54 -35.44
N ILE A 84 10.59 20.40 -34.78
CA ILE A 84 10.02 19.11 -35.20
C ILE A 84 8.56 18.98 -34.76
N ASP A 85 8.28 19.28 -33.49
CA ASP A 85 6.96 19.14 -32.88
C ASP A 85 6.61 20.40 -32.05
N PRO A 86 6.04 21.44 -32.69
CA PRO A 86 5.75 22.70 -32.03
C PRO A 86 4.94 22.54 -30.74
N GLY A 87 5.39 23.17 -29.66
CA GLY A 87 4.79 23.09 -28.34
C GLY A 87 5.12 21.81 -27.54
N ILE A 88 6.06 20.98 -27.99
CA ILE A 88 6.54 19.83 -27.22
C ILE A 88 7.16 20.24 -25.89
N HIS A 89 7.82 21.39 -25.84
CA HIS A 89 8.43 21.93 -24.63
C HIS A 89 7.38 22.24 -23.57
N ASP A 90 6.35 22.98 -23.98
CA ASP A 90 5.23 23.37 -23.11
C ASP A 90 4.46 22.13 -22.64
N PHE A 91 4.17 21.19 -23.54
CA PHE A 91 3.49 19.94 -23.20
C PHE A 91 4.26 19.09 -22.18
N THR A 92 5.57 18.92 -22.40
CA THR A 92 6.42 18.16 -21.47
C THR A 92 6.54 18.88 -20.13
N ARG A 93 6.69 20.21 -20.11
CA ARG A 93 6.68 21.01 -18.88
C ARG A 93 5.42 20.74 -18.08
N ASP A 94 4.26 20.89 -18.71
CA ASP A 94 2.97 20.79 -18.01
C ASP A 94 2.77 19.37 -17.46
N THR A 95 3.19 18.34 -18.21
CA THR A 95 3.15 16.94 -17.77
C THR A 95 4.06 16.69 -16.56
N VAL A 96 5.31 17.14 -16.62
CA VAL A 96 6.31 16.97 -15.54
C VAL A 96 5.88 17.71 -14.28
N VAL A 97 5.45 18.96 -14.43
CA VAL A 97 4.99 19.80 -13.31
C VAL A 97 3.74 19.20 -12.66
N SER A 98 2.77 18.73 -13.46
CA SER A 98 1.56 18.06 -12.96
C SER A 98 1.90 16.83 -12.11
N ILE A 99 2.82 15.98 -12.58
CA ILE A 99 3.27 14.78 -11.85
C ILE A 99 4.00 15.17 -10.56
N ALA A 100 4.96 16.11 -10.63
CA ALA A 100 5.72 16.56 -9.47
C ALA A 100 4.83 17.16 -8.38
N GLN A 101 3.88 18.03 -8.75
CA GLN A 101 2.94 18.65 -7.82
C GLN A 101 2.03 17.60 -7.19
N HIS A 102 1.51 16.67 -7.98
CA HIS A 102 0.69 15.59 -7.47
C HIS A 102 1.44 14.71 -6.46
N CYS A 103 2.69 14.33 -6.75
CA CYS A 103 3.52 13.60 -5.80
C CYS A 103 3.80 14.42 -4.53
N LYS A 104 4.08 15.72 -4.66
CA LYS A 104 4.33 16.61 -3.53
C LYS A 104 3.12 16.74 -2.62
N ASP A 105 1.94 16.95 -3.19
CA ASP A 105 0.68 16.98 -2.45
C ASP A 105 0.46 15.68 -1.67
N PHE A 106 0.81 14.54 -2.26
CA PHE A 106 0.69 13.24 -1.59
C PHE A 106 1.73 13.04 -0.49
N VAL A 107 2.98 13.50 -0.65
CA VAL A 107 3.96 13.51 0.47
C VAL A 107 3.41 14.29 1.65
N GLU A 108 2.93 15.51 1.40
CA GLU A 108 2.53 16.45 2.44
C GLU A 108 1.25 16.02 3.17
N LYS A 109 0.30 15.40 2.45
CA LYS A 109 -1.07 15.15 2.96
C LYS A 109 -1.45 13.67 3.07
N GLY A 110 -0.78 12.79 2.34
CA GLY A 110 -1.19 11.39 2.14
C GLY A 110 -0.25 10.36 2.75
N LEU A 111 1.06 10.51 2.54
CA LEU A 111 2.05 9.49 2.88
C LEU A 111 2.03 9.11 4.37
N GLY A 112 1.97 10.11 5.26
CA GLY A 112 1.87 9.89 6.70
C GLY A 112 0.57 9.22 7.15
N ARG A 113 -0.52 9.37 6.38
CA ARG A 113 -1.80 8.72 6.68
C ARG A 113 -1.79 7.21 6.36
N LEU A 114 -0.83 6.72 5.59
CA LEU A 114 -0.69 5.29 5.37
C LEU A 114 -0.13 4.59 6.61
N THR A 115 0.80 5.23 7.32
CA THR A 115 1.35 4.69 8.58
C THR A 115 0.31 4.68 9.70
N THR A 116 -0.71 5.56 9.67
CA THR A 116 -1.77 5.55 10.68
C THR A 116 -2.63 4.28 10.64
N LEU A 117 -2.67 3.55 9.52
CA LEU A 117 -3.36 2.26 9.43
C LEU A 117 -2.71 1.19 10.32
N ALA A 118 -1.38 1.22 10.44
CA ALA A 118 -0.65 0.34 11.34
C ALA A 118 -0.92 0.71 12.80
N SER A 119 -0.84 2.01 13.13
CA SER A 119 -1.18 2.51 14.47
C SER A 119 -2.63 2.17 14.86
N GLY A 120 -3.58 2.35 13.94
CA GLY A 120 -4.99 1.99 14.15
C GLY A 120 -5.19 0.50 14.41
N THR A 121 -4.48 -0.36 13.68
CA THR A 121 -4.50 -1.81 13.94
C THR A 121 -3.87 -2.17 15.29
N ILE A 122 -2.76 -1.52 15.68
CA ILE A 122 -2.13 -1.72 16.99
C ILE A 122 -3.14 -1.38 18.10
N THR A 123 -3.75 -0.20 18.03
CA THR A 123 -4.76 0.24 19.01
C THR A 123 -5.94 -0.73 19.06
N TYR A 124 -6.46 -1.15 17.90
CA TYR A 124 -7.54 -2.16 17.86
C TYR A 124 -7.12 -3.46 18.54
N ALA A 125 -5.93 -3.98 18.26
CA ALA A 125 -5.46 -5.23 18.85
C ALA A 125 -5.28 -5.10 20.36
N GLU A 126 -4.70 -3.99 20.86
CA GLU A 126 -4.53 -3.74 22.28
C GLU A 126 -5.86 -3.67 23.03
N GLU A 127 -6.80 -2.86 22.53
CA GLU A 127 -8.12 -2.74 23.14
C GLU A 127 -8.89 -4.06 23.06
N ALA A 128 -8.79 -4.78 21.94
CA ALA A 128 -9.47 -6.07 21.78
C ALA A 128 -8.93 -7.13 22.74
N MET A 129 -7.62 -7.20 22.95
CA MET A 129 -7.04 -8.11 23.94
C MET A 129 -7.46 -7.76 25.37
N GLY A 130 -7.49 -6.46 25.70
CA GLY A 130 -8.03 -5.93 26.96
C GLY A 130 -9.42 -6.46 27.25
N LEU A 131 -10.35 -6.10 26.36
CA LEU A 131 -11.77 -6.41 26.46
C LEU A 131 -12.05 -7.93 26.41
N LEU A 132 -11.31 -8.68 25.60
CA LEU A 132 -11.52 -10.12 25.49
C LEU A 132 -11.02 -10.88 26.73
N LYS A 133 -9.89 -10.47 27.33
CA LYS A 133 -9.23 -11.27 28.38
C LYS A 133 -8.43 -10.51 29.43
N LEU A 134 -7.74 -9.42 29.08
CA LEU A 134 -6.70 -8.86 29.94
C LEU A 134 -7.23 -7.90 31.03
N GLU A 135 -8.47 -7.42 30.93
CA GLU A 135 -9.10 -6.51 31.91
C GLU A 135 -9.68 -7.22 33.16
N GLY A 136 -9.43 -8.52 33.33
CA GLY A 136 -9.87 -9.27 34.52
C GLY A 136 -11.38 -9.48 34.55
N GLU A 137 -12.01 -9.27 35.72
CA GLU A 137 -13.42 -9.63 35.99
C GLU A 137 -14.44 -8.97 35.06
N THR A 138 -14.08 -7.90 34.34
CA THR A 138 -14.95 -7.24 33.35
C THR A 138 -14.76 -7.77 31.92
N SER A 139 -13.75 -8.62 31.68
CA SER A 139 -13.43 -9.15 30.36
C SER A 139 -14.49 -10.13 29.86
N PHE A 140 -14.63 -10.23 28.53
CA PHE A 140 -15.56 -11.17 27.92
C PHE A 140 -15.32 -12.60 28.39
N ARG A 141 -14.04 -13.01 28.48
CA ARG A 141 -13.65 -14.36 28.93
C ARG A 141 -14.19 -14.70 30.31
N ASP A 142 -14.19 -13.76 31.24
CA ASP A 142 -14.58 -14.00 32.63
C ASP A 142 -16.11 -13.98 32.81
N GLN A 143 -16.85 -13.36 31.89
CA GLN A 143 -18.32 -13.48 31.84
C GLN A 143 -18.79 -14.86 31.36
N ILE A 144 -18.04 -15.51 30.46
CA ILE A 144 -18.46 -16.78 29.82
C ILE A 144 -18.73 -17.91 30.84
N PRO A 145 -17.88 -18.15 31.86
CA PRO A 145 -18.15 -19.15 32.89
C PRO A 145 -19.47 -18.94 33.63
N ILE A 146 -19.84 -17.70 33.93
CA ILE A 146 -21.11 -17.35 34.59
C ILE A 146 -22.26 -17.64 33.61
N LEU A 147 -22.18 -17.13 32.38
CA LEU A 147 -23.22 -17.31 31.36
C LEU A 147 -23.47 -18.77 30.99
N LEU A 148 -22.49 -19.64 31.18
CA LEU A 148 -22.57 -21.07 30.89
C LEU A 148 -22.60 -21.95 32.14
N ASP A 149 -22.89 -21.36 33.32
CA ASP A 149 -23.03 -22.15 34.54
C ASP A 149 -24.21 -23.12 34.41
N PRO A 150 -23.99 -24.44 34.61
CA PRO A 150 -25.03 -25.45 34.60
C PRO A 150 -26.18 -25.18 35.59
N LYS A 151 -25.96 -24.42 36.68
CA LYS A 151 -26.99 -24.12 37.69
C LYS A 151 -28.25 -23.52 37.07
N TYR A 152 -28.08 -22.72 36.01
CA TYR A 152 -29.19 -22.06 35.33
C TYR A 152 -30.01 -22.94 34.38
N LYS A 153 -29.71 -24.25 34.29
CA LYS A 153 -30.58 -25.21 33.61
C LYS A 153 -31.78 -25.60 34.45
N THR A 154 -31.65 -25.52 35.77
CA THR A 154 -32.69 -25.92 36.72
C THR A 154 -33.13 -24.76 37.61
N GLN A 155 -32.34 -23.69 37.68
CA GLN A 155 -32.61 -22.51 38.49
C GLN A 155 -32.93 -21.28 37.61
N PRO A 156 -33.72 -20.32 38.14
CA PRO A 156 -33.93 -19.03 37.49
C PRO A 156 -32.60 -18.29 37.25
N LYS A 157 -32.58 -17.40 36.25
CA LYS A 157 -31.46 -16.47 36.02
C LYS A 157 -31.44 -15.43 37.14
N ASP A 158 -30.42 -15.50 37.98
CA ASP A 158 -30.18 -14.56 39.08
C ASP A 158 -29.52 -13.28 38.57
N ASP A 159 -29.17 -12.38 39.48
CA ASP A 159 -28.57 -11.09 39.13
C ASP A 159 -27.13 -11.25 38.61
N GLU A 160 -26.38 -12.25 39.09
CA GLU A 160 -25.05 -12.60 38.58
C GLU A 160 -25.11 -12.96 37.09
N PHE A 161 -26.10 -13.74 36.66
CA PHE A 161 -26.31 -14.02 35.23
C PHE A 161 -26.61 -12.76 34.42
N LYS A 162 -27.47 -11.88 34.93
CA LYS A 162 -27.88 -10.66 34.21
C LYS A 162 -26.71 -9.69 34.09
N GLU A 163 -25.97 -9.46 35.17
CA GLU A 163 -24.77 -8.64 35.18
C GLU A 163 -23.72 -9.18 34.21
N ALA A 164 -23.49 -10.50 34.19
CA ALA A 164 -22.57 -11.11 33.23
C ALA A 164 -23.03 -10.96 31.78
N LEU A 165 -24.34 -11.05 31.52
CA LEU A 165 -24.90 -10.85 30.18
C LEU A 165 -24.76 -9.40 29.73
N GLU A 166 -25.06 -8.44 30.61
CA GLU A 166 -24.89 -7.01 30.35
C GLU A 166 -23.42 -6.66 30.12
N GLY A 167 -22.51 -7.14 30.98
CA GLY A 167 -21.07 -6.94 30.85
C GLY A 167 -20.51 -7.51 29.55
N ALA A 168 -20.87 -8.75 29.20
CA ALA A 168 -20.45 -9.38 27.96
C ALA A 168 -21.02 -8.66 26.72
N THR A 169 -22.27 -8.20 26.79
CA THR A 169 -22.90 -7.39 25.72
C THR A 169 -22.19 -6.05 25.56
N MET A 170 -21.86 -5.38 26.66
CA MET A 170 -21.10 -4.12 26.65
C MET A 170 -19.74 -4.29 26.01
N VAL A 171 -19.01 -5.37 26.35
CA VAL A 171 -17.72 -5.70 25.73
C VAL A 171 -17.86 -5.89 24.22
N LEU A 172 -18.83 -6.69 23.75
CA LEU A 172 -19.05 -6.92 22.32
C LEU A 172 -19.43 -5.62 21.58
N ASN A 173 -20.25 -4.77 22.20
CA ASN A 173 -20.62 -3.46 21.64
C ASN A 173 -19.40 -2.54 21.55
N ARG A 174 -18.52 -2.54 22.56
CA ARG A 174 -17.28 -1.76 22.54
C ARG A 174 -16.32 -2.24 21.46
N LEU A 175 -16.11 -3.56 21.34
CA LEU A 175 -15.31 -4.16 20.27
C LEU A 175 -15.83 -3.81 18.88
N ARG A 176 -17.16 -3.82 18.70
CA ARG A 176 -17.83 -3.37 17.48
C ARG A 176 -17.57 -1.90 17.18
N GLU A 177 -17.68 -1.01 18.17
CA GLU A 177 -17.45 0.42 18.01
C GLU A 177 -16.01 0.71 17.58
N ILE A 178 -15.03 0.08 18.24
CA ILE A 178 -13.60 0.24 17.89
C ILE A 178 -13.36 -0.27 16.46
N ALA A 179 -13.93 -1.43 16.10
CA ALA A 179 -13.82 -1.95 14.73
C ALA A 179 -14.43 -1.00 13.71
N LYS A 180 -15.58 -0.37 13.99
CA LYS A 180 -16.19 0.64 13.10
C LYS A 180 -15.35 1.90 12.98
N GLU A 181 -14.80 2.39 14.09
CA GLU A 181 -13.90 3.55 14.08
C GLU A 181 -12.69 3.26 13.17
N LYS A 182 -12.06 2.09 13.32
CA LYS A 182 -10.90 1.73 12.48
C LYS A 182 -11.28 1.45 11.03
N GLN A 183 -12.50 0.97 10.79
CA GLN A 183 -13.06 0.88 9.44
C GLN A 183 -13.16 2.27 8.80
N GLU A 184 -13.74 3.25 9.49
CA GLU A 184 -13.91 4.62 8.99
C GLU A 184 -12.55 5.31 8.76
N ASP A 185 -11.60 5.15 9.68
CA ASP A 185 -10.23 5.63 9.52
C ASP A 185 -9.58 5.04 8.25
N THR A 186 -9.76 3.73 8.04
CA THR A 186 -9.19 3.04 6.88
C THR A 186 -9.86 3.49 5.58
N LEU A 187 -11.17 3.70 5.58
CA LEU A 187 -11.90 4.23 4.43
C LEU A 187 -11.35 5.59 3.99
N GLY A 188 -11.06 6.48 4.94
CA GLY A 188 -10.46 7.78 4.63
C GLY A 188 -9.07 7.69 3.99
N VAL A 189 -8.35 6.58 4.15
CA VAL A 189 -7.08 6.29 3.47
C VAL A 189 -7.32 5.65 2.10
N VAL A 190 -8.30 4.74 1.99
CA VAL A 190 -8.74 4.16 0.71
C VAL A 190 -9.18 5.25 -0.26
N ASP A 191 -9.99 6.22 0.18
CA ASP A 191 -10.44 7.35 -0.64
C ASP A 191 -9.27 8.19 -1.13
N LEU A 192 -8.30 8.45 -0.25
CA LEU A 192 -7.09 9.19 -0.57
C LEU A 192 -6.22 8.47 -1.62
N LEU A 193 -6.02 7.16 -1.45
CA LEU A 193 -5.30 6.32 -2.41
C LEU A 193 -6.04 6.22 -3.75
N THR A 194 -7.38 6.13 -3.71
CA THR A 194 -8.22 6.08 -4.91
C THR A 194 -8.08 7.36 -5.72
N ALA A 195 -8.20 8.53 -5.07
CA ALA A 195 -8.00 9.82 -5.72
C ALA A 195 -6.60 9.94 -6.35
N PHE A 196 -5.56 9.49 -5.62
CA PHE A 196 -4.18 9.47 -6.12
C PHE A 196 -4.04 8.57 -7.35
N VAL A 197 -4.57 7.34 -7.32
CA VAL A 197 -4.51 6.39 -8.46
C VAL A 197 -5.24 6.94 -9.69
N VAL A 198 -6.40 7.56 -9.51
CA VAL A 198 -7.16 8.18 -10.62
C VAL A 198 -6.32 9.26 -11.29
N LYS A 199 -5.76 10.19 -10.51
CA LYS A 199 -4.97 11.29 -11.06
C LYS A 199 -3.66 10.80 -11.69
N THR A 200 -3.01 9.78 -11.13
CA THR A 200 -1.84 9.13 -11.73
C THR A 200 -2.17 8.45 -13.05
N THR A 201 -3.36 7.86 -13.18
CA THR A 201 -3.83 7.26 -14.44
C THR A 201 -4.06 8.32 -15.53
N GLU A 202 -4.55 9.51 -15.16
CA GLU A 202 -4.64 10.64 -16.09
C GLU A 202 -3.25 11.06 -16.58
N ASN A 203 -2.32 11.27 -15.65
CA ASN A 203 -0.93 11.63 -15.96
C ASN A 203 -0.24 10.58 -16.83
N LYS A 204 -0.59 9.29 -16.68
CA LYS A 204 -0.06 8.21 -17.51
C LYS A 204 -0.42 8.39 -18.99
N ARG A 205 -1.63 8.86 -19.32
CA ARG A 205 -2.03 9.08 -20.72
C ARG A 205 -1.21 10.17 -21.40
N GLU A 206 -0.84 11.21 -20.66
CA GLU A 206 0.04 12.27 -21.13
C GLU A 206 1.48 11.75 -21.31
N ALA A 207 1.95 10.95 -20.34
CA ALA A 207 3.23 10.27 -20.41
C ALA A 207 3.33 9.29 -21.60
N GLU A 208 2.27 8.57 -21.96
CA GLU A 208 2.24 7.69 -23.14
C GLU A 208 2.49 8.47 -24.45
N LEU A 209 2.02 9.72 -24.54
CA LEU A 209 2.34 10.58 -25.68
C LEU A 209 3.82 10.99 -25.65
N LEU A 210 4.38 11.33 -24.49
CA LEU A 210 5.82 11.57 -24.38
C LEU A 210 6.62 10.32 -24.75
N GLN A 211 6.20 9.13 -24.33
CA GLN A 211 6.84 7.88 -24.71
C GLN A 211 6.86 7.68 -26.23
N GLN A 212 5.74 7.95 -26.90
CA GLN A 212 5.65 7.89 -28.35
C GLN A 212 6.61 8.88 -29.04
N GLN A 213 6.71 10.13 -28.57
CA GLN A 213 7.58 11.13 -29.19
C GLN A 213 9.08 10.88 -28.91
N PHE A 214 9.41 10.49 -27.68
CA PHE A 214 10.79 10.44 -27.21
C PHE A 214 11.45 9.08 -27.38
N ARG A 215 10.71 7.96 -27.25
CA ARG A 215 11.30 6.62 -27.14
C ARG A 215 10.88 5.70 -28.28
N ASP A 216 9.58 5.54 -28.50
CA ASP A 216 9.06 4.45 -29.33
C ASP A 216 8.99 4.85 -30.82
N GLY A 217 8.55 6.08 -31.07
CA GLY A 217 8.43 6.64 -32.41
C GLY A 217 7.45 5.89 -33.33
N PRO A 218 7.24 6.40 -34.55
CA PRO A 218 7.69 7.72 -35.02
C PRO A 218 7.00 8.87 -34.27
N VAL A 219 7.57 10.07 -34.39
CA VAL A 219 6.97 11.30 -33.84
C VAL A 219 5.62 11.54 -34.52
N ILE A 220 4.60 11.91 -33.75
CA ILE A 220 3.23 12.12 -34.23
C ILE A 220 2.73 13.55 -33.96
N ASP A 221 1.71 13.99 -34.69
CA ASP A 221 0.94 15.15 -34.28
C ASP A 221 0.08 14.79 -33.05
N ARG A 222 0.19 15.56 -31.97
CA ARG A 222 -0.48 15.24 -30.69
C ARG A 222 -2.01 15.36 -30.79
N ILE A 223 -2.55 16.10 -31.76
CA ILE A 223 -3.98 16.32 -31.98
C ILE A 223 -4.52 15.29 -32.98
N THR A 224 -3.95 15.24 -34.20
CA THR A 224 -4.50 14.37 -35.27
C THR A 224 -4.04 12.93 -35.16
N LYS A 225 -2.97 12.66 -34.40
CA LYS A 225 -2.27 11.36 -34.28
C LYS A 225 -1.60 10.88 -35.57
N ASP A 226 -1.52 11.73 -36.59
CA ASP A 226 -0.79 11.43 -37.82
C ASP A 226 0.72 11.46 -37.59
N LYS A 227 1.46 10.64 -38.35
CA LYS A 227 2.92 10.63 -38.29
C LYS A 227 3.47 11.96 -38.82
N ARG A 228 4.39 12.58 -38.08
CA ARG A 228 5.18 13.69 -38.62
C ARG A 228 6.19 13.15 -39.63
N ILE A 229 6.39 13.90 -40.71
CA ILE A 229 7.19 13.50 -41.86
C ILE A 229 8.36 14.48 -42.02
N ASP A 230 9.55 13.97 -42.31
CA ASP A 230 10.74 14.77 -42.59
C ASP A 230 10.70 15.40 -44.01
N LYS A 231 11.72 16.19 -44.35
CA LYS A 231 11.85 16.84 -45.65
C LYS A 231 11.94 15.86 -46.84
N ASN A 232 12.22 14.58 -46.58
CA ASN A 232 12.38 13.53 -47.58
C ASN A 232 11.13 12.64 -47.69
N GLY A 233 10.05 12.93 -46.94
CA GLY A 233 8.84 12.12 -46.97
C GLY A 233 8.84 10.92 -46.02
N ASN A 234 9.84 10.78 -45.14
CA ASN A 234 9.94 9.66 -44.20
C ASN A 234 9.39 10.04 -42.81
N PRO A 235 8.79 9.10 -42.06
CA PRO A 235 8.39 9.35 -40.68
C PRO A 235 9.56 9.79 -39.82
N ILE A 236 9.37 10.85 -39.04
CA ILE A 236 10.39 11.36 -38.13
C ILE A 236 10.62 10.35 -37.00
N LYS A 237 11.88 10.00 -36.79
CA LYS A 237 12.35 9.11 -35.70
C LYS A 237 12.10 9.72 -34.32
N PRO A 238 12.02 8.90 -33.25
CA PRO A 238 11.84 9.41 -31.89
C PRO A 238 13.00 10.31 -31.46
N PHE A 239 12.76 11.24 -30.52
CA PHE A 239 13.76 12.23 -30.13
C PHE A 239 15.04 11.65 -29.53
N THR A 240 15.02 10.45 -28.94
CA THR A 240 16.25 9.77 -28.50
C THR A 240 17.25 9.51 -29.62
N GLU A 241 16.82 9.43 -30.88
CA GLU A 241 17.70 9.29 -32.04
C GLU A 241 18.46 10.57 -32.39
N LEU A 242 18.17 11.69 -31.71
CA LEU A 242 18.96 12.92 -31.77
C LEU A 242 20.18 12.87 -30.83
N LEU A 243 20.22 11.89 -29.91
CA LEU A 243 21.36 11.70 -29.02
C LEU A 243 22.52 11.00 -29.74
N ASP A 244 23.73 11.22 -29.25
CA ASP A 244 24.88 10.40 -29.63
C ASP A 244 24.61 8.91 -29.31
N ALA A 245 25.08 8.03 -30.20
CA ALA A 245 24.81 6.59 -30.09
C ALA A 245 25.32 5.99 -28.78
N GLU A 246 26.45 6.47 -28.27
CA GLU A 246 27.03 6.00 -27.01
C GLU A 246 26.24 6.51 -25.81
N ILE A 247 25.76 7.76 -25.85
CA ILE A 247 24.84 8.29 -24.84
C ILE A 247 23.55 7.48 -24.81
N ASN A 248 22.98 7.15 -25.96
CA ASN A 248 21.76 6.36 -26.03
C ASN A 248 22.00 4.92 -25.50
N ARG A 249 23.15 4.31 -25.82
CA ARG A 249 23.57 3.01 -25.24
C ARG A 249 23.64 3.07 -23.72
N LEU A 250 24.33 4.07 -23.15
CA LEU A 250 24.49 4.22 -21.70
C LEU A 250 23.14 4.45 -20.99
N GLN A 251 22.23 5.24 -21.57
CA GLN A 251 20.89 5.43 -21.02
C GLN A 251 20.08 4.12 -21.01
N ASN A 252 20.10 3.35 -22.11
CA ASN A 252 19.43 2.05 -22.17
C ASN A 252 20.01 1.09 -21.11
N GLU A 253 21.33 1.09 -20.93
CA GLU A 253 21.99 0.29 -19.90
C GLU A 253 21.70 0.73 -18.47
N ILE A 254 21.34 2.00 -18.23
CA ILE A 254 20.85 2.44 -16.92
C ILE A 254 19.42 1.95 -16.70
N GLU A 255 18.55 2.11 -17.70
CA GLU A 255 17.15 1.66 -17.61
C GLU A 255 17.03 0.15 -17.37
N GLU A 256 17.83 -0.67 -18.06
CA GLU A 256 17.80 -2.12 -17.88
C GLU A 256 18.27 -2.55 -16.49
N GLU A 257 19.24 -1.85 -15.91
CA GLU A 257 19.67 -2.09 -14.52
C GLU A 257 18.57 -1.74 -13.53
N ILE A 258 17.87 -0.62 -13.74
CA ILE A 258 16.74 -0.22 -12.90
C ILE A 258 15.60 -1.24 -12.98
N LYS A 259 15.26 -1.72 -14.19
CA LYS A 259 14.27 -2.77 -14.39
C LYS A 259 14.70 -4.09 -13.74
N ARG A 260 15.97 -4.48 -13.87
CA ARG A 260 16.51 -5.69 -13.22
C ARG A 260 16.41 -5.57 -11.70
N ALA A 261 16.82 -4.44 -11.12
CA ALA A 261 16.71 -4.20 -9.67
C ALA A 261 15.25 -4.18 -9.18
N ALA A 262 14.33 -3.67 -9.99
CA ALA A 262 12.89 -3.74 -9.69
C ALA A 262 12.37 -5.19 -9.73
N TYR A 263 12.85 -6.01 -10.67
CA TYR A 263 12.53 -7.45 -10.76
C TYR A 263 13.17 -8.27 -9.65
N GLU A 264 14.44 -8.06 -9.33
CA GLU A 264 15.13 -8.77 -8.24
C GLU A 264 14.50 -8.47 -6.88
N ARG A 265 14.06 -7.23 -6.63
CA ARG A 265 13.21 -6.90 -5.46
C ARG A 265 11.89 -7.65 -5.46
N ASP A 266 11.25 -7.78 -6.63
CA ASP A 266 9.98 -8.49 -6.78
C ASP A 266 10.11 -9.98 -6.43
N VAL A 267 11.17 -10.63 -6.90
CA VAL A 267 11.40 -12.06 -6.69
C VAL A 267 11.95 -12.37 -5.30
N MET A 268 12.78 -11.49 -4.74
CA MET A 268 13.49 -11.75 -3.49
C MET A 268 12.75 -11.21 -2.25
N ALA A 269 11.67 -10.45 -2.40
CA ALA A 269 10.92 -9.79 -1.31
C ALA A 269 11.80 -8.99 -0.34
N LYS A 270 13.00 -8.58 -0.78
CA LYS A 270 13.94 -7.77 0.00
C LYS A 270 13.57 -6.32 -0.18
N HIS A 271 12.96 -5.74 0.85
CA HIS A 271 12.72 -4.30 0.92
C HIS A 271 13.80 -3.68 1.80
N ASP A 272 14.84 -3.10 1.16
CA ASP A 272 15.76 -2.21 1.88
C ASP A 272 15.06 -0.87 2.09
N GLY A 273 15.14 -0.34 3.31
CA GLY A 273 14.50 0.92 3.71
C GLY A 273 15.22 2.17 3.24
N ASN A 274 16.05 2.10 2.19
CA ASN A 274 16.85 3.23 1.70
C ASN A 274 16.44 3.60 0.26
N VAL A 275 16.37 4.90 -0.02
CA VAL A 275 16.29 5.47 -1.38
C VAL A 275 17.46 6.41 -1.56
N PHE A 276 18.21 6.26 -2.64
CA PHE A 276 19.34 7.12 -2.95
C PHE A 276 18.87 8.28 -3.83
N ALA A 277 19.05 9.51 -3.34
CA ALA A 277 18.70 10.70 -4.07
C ALA A 277 19.82 11.06 -5.08
N GLY A 278 19.46 11.14 -6.36
CA GLY A 278 20.27 11.79 -7.39
C GLY A 278 19.98 13.31 -7.45
N ALA A 279 20.69 14.03 -8.31
CA ALA A 279 20.40 15.44 -8.57
C ALA A 279 18.97 15.65 -9.12
N ASP A 280 18.39 16.84 -8.90
CA ASP A 280 17.04 17.19 -9.35
C ASP A 280 16.87 16.96 -10.87
N GLY A 281 15.84 16.19 -11.25
CA GLY A 281 15.53 15.86 -12.65
C GLY A 281 16.41 14.77 -13.29
N ASP A 282 17.18 14.02 -12.51
CA ASP A 282 18.09 13.00 -13.01
C ASP A 282 17.54 11.56 -12.87
N ILE A 283 17.90 10.68 -13.82
CA ILE A 283 17.41 9.28 -13.91
C ILE A 283 17.85 8.42 -12.72
N ILE A 284 18.88 8.85 -11.99
CA ILE A 284 19.46 8.11 -10.86
C ILE A 284 18.61 8.25 -9.58
N GLY A 285 17.80 9.31 -9.45
CA GLY A 285 17.04 9.60 -8.23
C GLY A 285 15.90 8.64 -7.88
N ALA A 286 15.67 7.61 -8.70
CA ALA A 286 14.63 6.59 -8.50
C ALA A 286 15.20 5.23 -8.04
N ILE A 287 16.49 5.14 -7.71
CA ILE A 287 17.17 3.87 -7.42
C ILE A 287 17.26 3.61 -5.90
N MET A 288 16.86 2.40 -5.50
CA MET A 288 16.69 2.01 -4.09
C MET A 288 17.85 1.22 -3.49
N ASP A 289 18.57 0.44 -4.28
CA ASP A 289 19.68 -0.34 -3.76
C ASP A 289 21.01 0.34 -4.12
N ALA A 290 21.92 0.36 -3.14
CA ALA A 290 23.22 1.03 -3.28
C ALA A 290 24.01 0.48 -4.48
N TYR A 291 23.88 -0.83 -4.76
CA TYR A 291 24.57 -1.48 -5.86
C TYR A 291 24.12 -0.93 -7.22
N THR A 292 22.81 -0.92 -7.49
CA THR A 292 22.23 -0.38 -8.72
C THR A 292 22.43 1.13 -8.79
N TYR A 293 22.36 1.84 -7.65
CA TYR A 293 22.64 3.27 -7.60
C TYR A 293 24.08 3.55 -8.05
N HIS A 294 25.08 2.89 -7.44
CA HIS A 294 26.48 3.10 -7.80
C HIS A 294 26.80 2.68 -9.24
N LEU A 295 26.16 1.62 -9.75
CA LEU A 295 26.33 1.19 -11.13
C LEU A 295 25.74 2.21 -12.12
N ALA A 296 24.53 2.71 -11.85
CA ALA A 296 23.89 3.75 -12.64
C ALA A 296 24.67 5.08 -12.54
N GLN A 297 25.13 5.45 -11.35
CA GLN A 297 25.95 6.63 -11.10
C GLN A 297 27.27 6.56 -11.88
N LYS A 298 27.92 5.39 -11.95
CA LYS A 298 29.12 5.20 -12.75
C LYS A 298 28.86 5.44 -14.24
N LYS A 299 27.84 4.79 -14.81
CA LYS A 299 27.44 4.97 -16.21
C LYS A 299 27.03 6.42 -16.52
N TYR A 300 26.37 7.07 -15.56
CA TYR A 300 26.01 8.48 -15.67
C TYR A 300 27.24 9.40 -15.67
N ASN A 301 28.21 9.15 -14.80
CA ASN A 301 29.48 9.89 -14.80
C ASN A 301 30.21 9.71 -16.14
N GLU A 302 30.19 8.52 -16.72
CA GLU A 302 30.70 8.28 -18.08
C GLU A 302 29.94 9.14 -19.12
N MET A 303 28.62 9.26 -19.01
CA MET A 303 27.83 10.16 -19.87
C MET A 303 28.18 11.64 -19.66
N ILE A 304 28.48 12.09 -18.43
CA ILE A 304 28.88 13.48 -18.13
C ILE A 304 30.27 13.77 -18.71
N GLU A 305 31.20 12.83 -18.66
CA GLU A 305 32.52 13.00 -19.29
C GLU A 305 32.41 13.16 -20.81
N LEU A 306 31.49 12.44 -21.46
CA LEU A 306 31.17 12.65 -22.88
C LEU A 306 30.56 14.03 -23.17
N GLU A 307 30.00 14.75 -22.19
CA GLU A 307 29.48 16.12 -22.42
C GLU A 307 30.57 17.15 -22.67
N LYS A 308 31.79 16.89 -22.21
CA LYS A 308 32.89 17.87 -22.33
C LYS A 308 33.24 18.19 -23.78
N THR A 309 32.84 17.34 -24.72
CA THR A 309 33.08 17.49 -26.16
C THR A 309 31.84 17.98 -26.92
N HIS A 310 30.70 18.15 -26.26
CA HIS A 310 29.44 18.55 -26.89
C HIS A 310 29.22 20.07 -26.90
N THR A 311 28.44 20.52 -27.88
CA THR A 311 27.92 21.89 -27.89
C THR A 311 26.88 22.06 -26.78
N LYS A 312 26.66 23.31 -26.35
CA LYS A 312 25.63 23.61 -25.35
C LYS A 312 24.24 23.09 -25.74
N GLU A 313 23.86 23.24 -27.02
CA GLU A 313 22.57 22.75 -27.53
C GLU A 313 22.45 21.23 -27.42
N GLN A 314 23.50 20.48 -27.79
CA GLN A 314 23.52 19.02 -27.63
C GLN A 314 23.40 18.60 -26.15
N THR A 315 24.06 19.32 -25.25
CA THR A 315 23.95 19.08 -23.81
C THR A 315 22.54 19.37 -23.29
N ASP A 316 21.94 20.50 -23.68
CA ASP A 316 20.59 20.90 -23.26
C ASP A 316 19.54 19.88 -23.77
N VAL A 317 19.61 19.49 -25.06
CA VAL A 317 18.74 18.46 -25.66
C VAL A 317 18.90 17.12 -24.95
N ARG A 318 20.13 16.70 -24.66
CA ARG A 318 20.35 15.44 -23.93
C ARG A 318 19.76 15.48 -22.54
N ARG A 319 20.03 16.52 -21.76
CA ARG A 319 19.51 16.66 -20.39
C ARG A 319 17.99 16.61 -20.37
N TYR A 320 17.37 17.26 -21.35
CA TYR A 320 15.93 17.23 -21.55
C TYR A 320 15.39 15.82 -21.82
N ILE A 321 16.00 15.11 -22.78
CA ILE A 321 15.60 13.74 -23.12
C ILE A 321 15.85 12.79 -21.94
N THR A 322 16.97 12.91 -21.21
CA THR A 322 17.24 12.13 -19.99
C THR A 322 16.12 12.30 -18.96
N MET A 323 15.70 13.55 -18.71
CA MET A 323 14.63 13.84 -17.75
C MET A 323 13.31 13.21 -18.17
N VAL A 324 12.94 13.30 -19.46
CA VAL A 324 11.72 12.64 -19.96
C VAL A 324 11.81 11.13 -19.80
N ARG A 325 12.96 10.51 -20.12
CA ARG A 325 13.17 9.07 -19.93
C ARG A 325 13.06 8.66 -18.46
N ALA A 326 13.62 9.45 -17.56
CA ALA A 326 13.51 9.23 -16.12
C ALA A 326 12.04 9.26 -15.67
N LEU A 327 11.27 10.24 -16.13
CA LEU A 327 9.84 10.35 -15.84
C LEU A 327 9.06 9.12 -16.35
N LEU A 328 9.33 8.69 -17.58
CA LEU A 328 8.67 7.52 -18.19
C LEU A 328 8.99 6.25 -17.43
N LEU A 329 10.26 6.01 -17.11
CA LEU A 329 10.68 4.85 -16.33
C LEU A 329 10.04 4.84 -14.94
N HIS A 330 9.95 6.00 -14.30
CA HIS A 330 9.29 6.18 -13.01
C HIS A 330 7.79 5.82 -13.07
N MET A 331 7.10 6.22 -14.14
CA MET A 331 5.70 5.86 -14.38
C MET A 331 5.52 4.37 -14.72
N GLU A 332 6.36 3.80 -15.58
CA GLU A 332 6.29 2.38 -16.00
C GLU A 332 6.48 1.42 -14.82
N THR A 333 7.44 1.71 -13.94
CA THR A 333 7.84 0.79 -12.87
C THR A 333 6.92 0.82 -11.66
N LEU A 334 6.33 1.98 -11.33
CA LEU A 334 5.69 2.18 -10.02
C LEU A 334 4.17 2.35 -10.09
N VAL A 335 3.60 2.83 -11.20
CA VAL A 335 2.13 2.97 -11.36
C VAL A 335 1.38 1.64 -11.19
N PRO A 336 1.84 0.50 -11.75
CA PRO A 336 1.17 -0.79 -11.54
C PRO A 336 1.13 -1.25 -10.08
N GLN A 337 1.99 -0.69 -9.22
CA GLN A 337 2.17 -1.12 -7.84
C GLN A 337 1.27 -0.35 -6.87
N MET A 338 0.83 0.86 -7.23
CA MET A 338 -0.14 1.65 -6.43
C MET A 338 -1.48 0.92 -6.27
N GLY A 339 -1.92 0.21 -7.31
CA GLY A 339 -3.14 -0.60 -7.25
C GLY A 339 -3.06 -1.72 -6.20
N LYS A 340 -1.86 -2.24 -5.92
CA LYS A 340 -1.65 -3.22 -4.85
C LYS A 340 -1.73 -2.59 -3.45
N ALA A 341 -1.20 -1.37 -3.27
CA ALA A 341 -1.34 -0.63 -2.01
C ALA A 341 -2.80 -0.30 -1.71
N LEU A 342 -3.53 0.19 -2.71
CA LEU A 342 -4.98 0.43 -2.61
C LEU A 342 -5.72 -0.84 -2.21
N LYS A 343 -5.47 -1.95 -2.91
CA LYS A 343 -6.10 -3.23 -2.58
C LYS A 343 -5.80 -3.70 -1.15
N ALA A 344 -4.57 -3.54 -0.67
CA ALA A 344 -4.23 -3.90 0.71
C ALA A 344 -4.98 -3.05 1.75
N ALA A 345 -5.17 -1.75 1.48
CA ALA A 345 -5.98 -0.87 2.32
C ALA A 345 -7.48 -1.21 2.26
N GLU A 346 -8.01 -1.54 1.09
CA GLU A 346 -9.39 -2.03 0.90
C GLU A 346 -9.63 -3.33 1.68
N GLU A 347 -8.69 -4.28 1.60
CA GLU A 347 -8.75 -5.52 2.37
C GLU A 347 -8.77 -5.23 3.88
N LEU A 348 -7.92 -4.33 4.39
CA LEU A 348 -7.93 -3.95 5.80
C LEU A 348 -9.26 -3.29 6.22
N HIS A 349 -9.83 -2.43 5.39
CA HIS A 349 -11.14 -1.83 5.61
C HIS A 349 -12.22 -2.93 5.73
N ASP A 350 -12.23 -3.88 4.81
CA ASP A 350 -13.21 -4.96 4.79
C ASP A 350 -13.08 -5.90 5.99
N LEU A 351 -11.86 -6.10 6.49
CA LEU A 351 -11.63 -6.84 7.73
C LEU A 351 -12.27 -6.16 8.93
N PHE A 352 -12.03 -4.86 9.13
CA PHE A 352 -12.64 -4.11 10.23
C PHE A 352 -14.17 -4.07 10.13
N LYS A 353 -14.70 -3.86 8.92
CA LYS A 353 -16.14 -3.93 8.63
C LYS A 353 -16.73 -5.29 9.01
N SER A 354 -16.07 -6.38 8.60
CA SER A 354 -16.49 -7.74 8.92
C SER A 354 -16.46 -8.00 10.43
N GLN A 355 -15.41 -7.56 11.13
CA GLN A 355 -15.33 -7.66 12.58
C GLN A 355 -16.48 -6.95 13.28
N ALA A 356 -16.77 -5.70 12.91
CA ALA A 356 -17.90 -4.95 13.47
C ALA A 356 -19.23 -5.70 13.30
N GLN A 357 -19.48 -6.28 12.12
CA GLN A 357 -20.69 -7.06 11.84
C GLN A 357 -20.75 -8.37 12.63
N ASN A 358 -19.60 -9.04 12.79
CA ASN A 358 -19.52 -10.30 13.53
C ASN A 358 -19.76 -10.09 15.03
N PHE A 359 -19.21 -9.01 15.62
CA PHE A 359 -19.49 -8.64 17.01
C PHE A 359 -20.96 -8.28 17.24
N ASP A 360 -21.57 -7.52 16.32
CA ASP A 360 -23.01 -7.20 16.34
C ASP A 360 -23.87 -8.48 16.32
N THR A 361 -23.54 -9.40 15.41
CA THR A 361 -24.23 -10.70 15.28
C THR A 361 -24.09 -11.55 16.55
N LEU A 362 -22.89 -11.62 17.13
CA LEU A 362 -22.64 -12.37 18.35
C LEU A 362 -23.41 -11.76 19.54
N SER A 363 -23.41 -10.43 19.66
CA SER A 363 -24.15 -9.69 20.69
C SER A 363 -25.65 -10.03 20.67
N MET A 364 -26.27 -10.02 19.48
CA MET A 364 -27.68 -10.41 19.31
C MET A 364 -27.99 -11.86 19.71
N LYS A 365 -27.01 -12.76 19.60
CA LYS A 365 -27.17 -14.19 19.90
C LYS A 365 -26.81 -14.55 21.35
N LEU A 366 -26.15 -13.66 22.07
CA LEU A 366 -25.59 -13.94 23.39
C LEU A 366 -26.66 -14.28 24.45
N GLY A 367 -27.84 -13.66 24.38
CA GLY A 367 -28.96 -13.98 25.28
C GLY A 367 -29.44 -15.45 25.15
N GLY A 368 -29.20 -16.08 23.99
CA GLY A 368 -29.50 -17.47 23.71
C GLY A 368 -28.33 -18.44 23.92
N ILE A 369 -27.24 -18.03 24.59
CA ILE A 369 -26.01 -18.83 24.68
C ILE A 369 -26.19 -20.20 25.34
N GLN A 370 -27.27 -20.42 26.09
CA GLN A 370 -27.61 -21.72 26.68
C GLN A 370 -28.69 -22.48 25.91
N THR A 371 -29.27 -21.93 24.84
CA THR A 371 -30.40 -22.53 24.12
C THR A 371 -30.03 -23.89 23.52
N GLY A 372 -30.97 -24.83 23.53
CA GLY A 372 -30.85 -26.11 22.80
C GLY A 372 -29.91 -27.16 23.39
N VAL A 373 -29.32 -26.94 24.57
CA VAL A 373 -28.33 -27.86 25.16
C VAL A 373 -28.59 -28.21 26.62
N ASP A 374 -28.10 -29.38 27.05
CA ASP A 374 -28.14 -29.83 28.43
C ASP A 374 -26.95 -29.30 29.26
N ALA A 375 -26.94 -29.63 30.55
CA ALA A 375 -25.90 -29.22 31.49
C ALA A 375 -24.50 -29.77 31.18
N GLU A 376 -24.40 -30.97 30.60
CA GLU A 376 -23.13 -31.62 30.29
C GLU A 376 -22.49 -30.98 29.06
N ALA A 377 -23.28 -30.72 28.02
CA ALA A 377 -22.88 -30.03 26.80
C ALA A 377 -22.40 -28.59 27.05
N LEU A 378 -22.96 -27.89 28.06
CA LEU A 378 -22.50 -26.55 28.44
C LEU A 378 -21.02 -26.51 28.86
N LYS A 379 -20.49 -27.60 29.45
CA LYS A 379 -19.07 -27.67 29.82
C LYS A 379 -18.17 -27.62 28.59
N TYR A 380 -18.50 -28.37 27.55
CA TYR A 380 -17.73 -28.39 26.30
C TYR A 380 -17.85 -27.06 25.54
N ARG A 381 -19.05 -26.46 25.50
CA ARG A 381 -19.25 -25.11 24.97
C ARG A 381 -18.38 -24.08 25.68
N LYS A 382 -18.39 -24.09 27.02
CA LYS A 382 -17.57 -23.20 27.85
C LYS A 382 -16.10 -23.36 27.50
N ALA A 383 -15.60 -24.59 27.56
CA ALA A 383 -14.19 -24.89 27.26
C ALA A 383 -13.79 -24.43 25.85
N TRP A 384 -14.64 -24.69 24.85
CA TRP A 384 -14.38 -24.29 23.47
C TRP A 384 -14.33 -22.76 23.33
N ILE A 385 -15.29 -22.04 23.89
CA ILE A 385 -15.32 -20.57 23.81
C ILE A 385 -14.11 -19.97 24.53
N THR A 386 -13.85 -20.35 25.78
CA THR A 386 -12.72 -19.78 26.55
C THR A 386 -11.37 -20.09 25.90
N THR A 387 -11.21 -21.30 25.35
CA THR A 387 -9.99 -21.68 24.61
C THR A 387 -9.82 -20.85 23.34
N ASN A 388 -10.90 -20.59 22.60
CA ASN A 388 -10.80 -19.76 21.39
C ASN A 388 -10.64 -18.27 21.70
N ILE A 389 -11.12 -17.78 22.85
CA ILE A 389 -10.75 -16.44 23.34
C ILE A 389 -9.23 -16.38 23.61
N ASP A 390 -8.67 -17.40 24.29
CA ASP A 390 -7.23 -17.46 24.57
C ASP A 390 -6.40 -17.46 23.27
N LYS A 391 -6.82 -18.24 22.26
CA LYS A 391 -6.19 -18.26 20.93
C LYS A 391 -6.37 -16.94 20.16
N SER A 392 -7.56 -16.34 20.23
CA SER A 392 -7.84 -15.05 19.60
C SER A 392 -6.93 -13.96 20.14
N VAL A 393 -6.71 -13.92 21.46
CA VAL A 393 -5.81 -12.97 22.12
C VAL A 393 -4.37 -13.19 21.67
N GLN A 394 -3.90 -14.44 21.57
CA GLN A 394 -2.58 -14.74 21.01
C GLN A 394 -2.44 -14.25 19.57
N LYS A 395 -3.47 -14.44 18.74
CA LYS A 395 -3.47 -13.96 17.36
C LYS A 395 -3.48 -12.43 17.26
N LEU A 396 -4.21 -11.75 18.14
CA LEU A 396 -4.20 -10.27 18.24
C LEU A 396 -2.82 -9.74 18.65
N GLU A 397 -2.10 -10.44 19.53
CA GLU A 397 -0.71 -10.09 19.85
C GLU A 397 0.21 -10.26 18.62
N GLU A 398 0.06 -11.35 17.85
CA GLU A 398 0.79 -11.51 16.59
C GLU A 398 0.49 -10.39 15.59
N ILE A 399 -0.78 -10.00 15.43
CA ILE A 399 -1.20 -8.87 14.59
C ILE A 399 -0.52 -7.58 15.05
N LYS A 400 -0.55 -7.30 16.36
CA LYS A 400 0.09 -6.13 16.95
C LYS A 400 1.59 -6.11 16.67
N GLN A 401 2.28 -7.23 16.86
CA GLN A 401 3.73 -7.30 16.60
C GLN A 401 4.06 -7.10 15.12
N ALA A 402 3.28 -7.70 14.20
CA ALA A 402 3.46 -7.50 12.76
C ALA A 402 3.22 -6.02 12.37
N ALA A 403 2.20 -5.37 12.93
CA ALA A 403 1.92 -3.96 12.69
C ALA A 403 3.00 -3.04 13.28
N LEU A 404 3.55 -3.35 14.46
CA LEU A 404 4.68 -2.62 15.06
C LEU A 404 5.96 -2.76 14.24
N GLU A 405 6.25 -3.95 13.71
CA GLU A 405 7.38 -4.16 12.81
C GLU A 405 7.22 -3.34 11.53
N PHE A 406 6.01 -3.36 10.94
CA PHE A 406 5.70 -2.52 9.80
C PHE A 406 5.89 -1.04 10.14
N ASP A 407 5.32 -0.50 11.22
CA ASP A 407 5.46 0.92 11.58
C ASP A 407 6.93 1.37 11.73
N LYS A 408 7.79 0.48 12.24
CA LYS A 408 9.24 0.72 12.33
C LYS A 408 9.97 0.69 10.99
N THR A 409 9.52 -0.16 10.06
CA THR A 409 10.22 -0.44 8.78
C THR A 409 9.55 0.22 7.57
N ALA A 410 8.37 0.80 7.75
CA ALA A 410 7.55 1.35 6.69
C ALA A 410 8.10 2.65 6.14
N LYS A 411 8.93 3.39 6.88
CA LYS A 411 9.48 4.67 6.44
C LYS A 411 10.74 4.43 5.63
N ILE A 412 10.69 4.81 4.35
CA ILE A 412 11.88 4.87 3.51
C ILE A 412 12.76 6.04 3.96
N THR A 413 14.03 5.75 4.24
CA THR A 413 15.07 6.74 4.51
C THR A 413 15.64 7.24 3.19
N VAL A 414 15.57 8.55 2.97
CA VAL A 414 16.25 9.18 1.84
C VAL A 414 17.71 9.39 2.21
N VAL A 415 18.61 8.81 1.42
CA VAL A 415 20.06 8.98 1.53
C VAL A 415 20.47 9.95 0.43
N ASP A 416 20.96 11.13 0.82
CA ASP A 416 21.54 12.08 -0.14
C ASP A 416 22.87 11.50 -0.65
N GLY A 417 22.98 11.39 -1.98
CA GLY A 417 24.08 10.72 -2.68
C GLY A 417 25.20 11.63 -3.19
#